data_AF-A0A2W5EK81-F1
#
_entry.id   AF-A0A2W5EK81-F1
#
_cell.length_a   1.000
_cell.length_b   1.000
_cell.length_c   1.000
_cell.angle_alpha   90.00
_cell.angle_beta   90.00
_cell.angle_gamma   90.00
#
_symmetry.space_group_name_H-M   'P 1'
#
loop_
_entity.id
_entity.type
_entity.pdbx_description
1 polymer ?
#
loop_
_entity_poly.entity_id
_entity_poly.type
_entity_poly.pdbx_seq_one_letter_code
_entity_poly.pdbx_strand_id
1 'polypeptide(L)'
;MTKEEILEIIKRIKNFETTELVFALKKRNTINGYIMQLGNFEYLNSKNYWHVLTFEKKEEWDATRNIDLIRLFPGDAFAKITKK
;
A
#
# COMPACT_ATOMS: atom_id res chain seq x y z
N MET A 1 -0.25 9.54 -8.05
CA MET A 1 0.28 8.63 -9.08
C MET A 1 -0.91 7.93 -9.73
N THR A 2 -0.81 7.61 -11.00
CA THR A 2 -1.84 6.83 -11.71
C THR A 2 -1.79 5.37 -11.27
N LYS A 3 -2.86 4.62 -11.55
CA LYS A 3 -2.88 3.18 -11.24
C LYS A 3 -1.80 2.44 -12.03
N GLU A 4 -1.56 2.80 -13.29
CA GLU A 4 -0.54 2.17 -14.13
C GLU A 4 0.86 2.34 -13.56
N GLU A 5 1.21 3.54 -13.10
CA GLU A 5 2.51 3.81 -12.46
C GLU A 5 2.72 2.93 -11.22
N ILE A 6 1.69 2.84 -10.37
CA ILE A 6 1.77 2.05 -9.13
C ILE A 6 1.85 0.55 -9.45
N LEU A 7 1.08 0.06 -10.42
CA LEU A 7 1.14 -1.32 -10.87
C LEU A 7 2.51 -1.68 -11.44
N GLU A 8 3.15 -0.78 -12.19
CA GLU A 8 4.49 -1.03 -12.73
C GLU A 8 5.53 -1.15 -11.59
N ILE A 9 5.43 -0.31 -10.57
CA ILE A 9 6.29 -0.40 -9.37
C ILE A 9 6.08 -1.73 -8.67
N ILE A 10 4.83 -2.11 -8.43
CA ILE A 10 4.48 -3.37 -7.77
C ILE A 10 4.99 -4.58 -8.56
N LYS A 11 4.81 -4.59 -9.89
CA LYS A 11 5.31 -5.67 -10.77
C LYS A 11 6.82 -5.86 -10.69
N ARG A 12 7.59 -4.79 -10.46
CA ARG A 12 9.04 -4.86 -10.26
C ARG A 12 9.42 -5.46 -8.90
N ILE A 13 8.51 -5.46 -7.93
CA ILE A 13 8.72 -5.97 -6.57
C ILE A 13 8.04 -7.34 -6.45
N LYS A 14 8.80 -8.41 -6.67
CA LYS A 14 8.28 -9.81 -6.67
C LYS A 14 7.41 -10.18 -5.46
N ASN A 15 7.73 -9.67 -4.27
CA ASN A 15 7.04 -9.98 -3.01
C ASN A 15 6.50 -8.71 -2.33
N PHE A 16 5.78 -7.86 -3.06
CA PHE A 16 5.38 -6.53 -2.57
C PHE A 16 4.51 -6.56 -1.30
N GLU A 17 3.78 -7.65 -1.04
CA GLU A 17 2.93 -7.81 0.16
C GLU A 17 3.74 -7.96 1.45
N THR A 18 4.97 -8.47 1.34
CA THR A 18 5.89 -8.66 2.47
C THR A 18 7.09 -7.71 2.42
N THR A 19 7.19 -6.92 1.35
CA THR A 19 8.24 -5.91 1.19
C THR A 19 7.80 -4.61 1.84
N GLU A 20 8.62 -4.08 2.74
CA GLU A 20 8.39 -2.75 3.28
C GLU A 20 8.63 -1.69 2.20
N LEU A 21 7.64 -0.82 2.04
CA LEU A 21 7.60 0.26 1.07
C LEU A 21 7.50 1.60 1.80
N VAL A 22 8.17 2.59 1.23
CA VAL A 22 8.10 3.98 1.63
C VAL A 22 7.14 4.68 0.68
N PHE A 23 6.04 5.21 1.23
CA PHE A 23 5.03 5.97 0.50
C PHE A 23 5.17 7.45 0.84
N ALA A 24 5.82 8.22 -0.03
CA ALA A 24 5.85 9.66 0.07
C ALA A 24 4.47 10.21 -0.34
N LEU A 25 3.82 10.96 0.55
CA LEU A 25 2.49 11.53 0.32
C LEU A 25 2.58 13.00 -0.07
N LYS A 26 1.70 13.47 -0.96
CA LYS A 26 1.70 14.87 -1.44
C LYS A 26 1.28 15.88 -0.36
N LYS A 27 0.39 15.47 0.55
CA LYS A 27 -0.27 16.38 1.51
C LYS A 27 -0.05 15.98 2.98
N ARG A 28 0.76 14.95 3.23
CA ARG A 28 0.95 14.33 4.55
C ARG A 28 2.38 13.83 4.68
N ASN A 29 2.77 13.46 5.89
CA ASN A 29 4.06 12.84 6.13
C ASN A 29 4.18 11.52 5.36
N THR A 30 5.41 11.19 4.97
CA THR A 30 5.76 9.89 4.43
C THR A 30 5.36 8.80 5.41
N ILE A 31 4.77 7.73 4.89
CA ILE A 31 4.42 6.54 5.67
C ILE A 31 5.26 5.36 5.18
N ASN A 32 5.62 4.48 6.11
CA ASN A 32 6.25 3.20 5.80
C ASN A 32 5.24 2.09 6.03
N GLY A 33 5.21 1.10 5.15
CA GLY A 33 4.23 0.03 5.25
C GLY A 33 4.26 -0.95 4.11
N TYR A 34 3.17 -1.67 3.94
CA TYR A 34 3.02 -2.78 3.00
C TYR A 34 1.76 -2.57 2.18
N ILE A 35 1.81 -2.90 0.89
CA ILE A 35 0.59 -2.96 0.07
C ILE A 35 -0.07 -4.31 0.36
N MET A 36 -1.36 -4.28 0.68
CA MET A 36 -2.12 -5.48 1.04
C MET A 36 -3.06 -5.89 -0.10
N GLN A 37 -3.06 -7.17 -0.46
CA GLN A 37 -4.11 -7.73 -1.32
C GLN A 37 -5.24 -8.29 -0.46
N LEU A 38 -6.33 -7.53 -0.34
CA LEU A 38 -7.59 -8.00 0.24
C LEU A 38 -8.54 -8.48 -0.87
N GLY A 39 -9.63 -9.15 -0.50
CA GLY A 39 -10.58 -9.73 -1.48
C GLY A 39 -11.21 -8.72 -2.46
N ASN A 40 -11.15 -7.42 -2.16
CA ASN A 40 -11.63 -6.33 -3.03
C ASN A 40 -10.48 -5.56 -3.74
N PHE A 41 -9.26 -6.09 -3.74
CA PHE A 41 -8.07 -5.43 -4.28
C PHE A 41 -8.24 -5.04 -5.76
N GLU A 42 -8.71 -5.94 -6.61
CA GLU A 42 -8.92 -5.68 -8.05
C GLU A 42 -9.98 -4.60 -8.31
N TYR A 43 -11.04 -4.58 -7.51
CA TYR A 43 -12.07 -3.56 -7.64
C TYR A 43 -11.56 -2.18 -7.23
N LEU A 44 -10.84 -2.11 -6.11
CA LEU A 44 -10.34 -0.85 -5.55
C LEU A 44 -9.19 -0.28 -6.37
N ASN A 45 -8.23 -1.11 -6.78
CA ASN A 45 -7.09 -0.65 -7.58
C ASN A 45 -7.51 -0.17 -8.98
N SER A 46 -8.59 -0.73 -9.55
CA SER A 46 -9.18 -0.26 -10.82
C SER A 46 -9.69 1.18 -10.70
N LYS A 47 -10.14 1.56 -9.50
CA LYS A 47 -10.51 2.93 -9.12
C LYS A 47 -9.35 3.76 -8.57
N ASN A 48 -8.11 3.28 -8.68
CA ASN A 48 -6.91 3.87 -8.12
C ASN A 48 -6.93 3.99 -6.58
N TYR A 49 -7.46 3.00 -5.87
CA TYR A 49 -7.38 2.91 -4.41
C TYR A 49 -6.54 1.71 -3.97
N TRP A 50 -5.74 1.93 -2.93
CA TRP A 50 -4.69 1.02 -2.51
C TRP A 50 -4.76 0.78 -1.00
N HIS A 51 -4.82 -0.49 -0.61
CA HIS A 51 -4.75 -0.91 0.78
C HIS A 51 -3.31 -0.88 1.26
N VAL A 52 -3.06 -0.11 2.32
CA VAL A 52 -1.74 0.04 2.92
C VAL A 52 -1.83 -0.31 4.41
N LEU A 53 -1.03 -1.27 4.82
CA LEU A 53 -0.79 -1.60 6.22
C LEU A 53 0.46 -0.86 6.68
N THR A 54 0.33 0.00 7.70
CA THR A 54 1.49 0.73 8.26
C THR A 54 2.43 -0.22 8.98
N PHE A 55 3.74 0.06 8.94
CA PHE A 55 4.76 -0.75 9.61
C PHE A 55 4.45 -1.02 11.08
N GLU A 56 4.00 0.00 11.81
CA GLU A 56 3.61 -0.08 13.24
C GLU A 56 2.49 -1.08 13.53
N LYS A 57 1.68 -1.42 12.52
CA LYS A 57 0.54 -2.33 12.62
C LYS A 57 0.82 -3.72 12.05
N LYS A 58 2.04 -3.97 11.56
CA LYS A 58 2.40 -5.24 10.92
C LYS A 58 2.34 -6.41 11.89
N GLU A 59 2.90 -6.25 13.08
CA GLU A 59 2.91 -7.29 14.12
C GLU A 59 1.48 -7.66 14.56
N GLU A 60 0.64 -6.65 14.80
CA GLU A 60 -0.76 -6.85 15.17
C GLU A 60 -1.54 -7.55 14.04
N TRP A 61 -1.28 -7.17 12.78
CA TRP A 61 -1.87 -7.83 11.62
C TRP A 61 -1.44 -9.29 11.49
N ASP A 62 -0.17 -9.61 11.72
CA ASP A 62 0.33 -10.98 11.64
C ASP A 62 -0.32 -11.89 12.70
N ALA A 63 -0.59 -11.35 13.89
CA ALA A 63 -1.24 -12.07 14.97
C ALA A 63 -2.75 -12.23 14.78
N THR A 64 -3.44 -11.18 14.31
CA THR A 64 -4.91 -11.10 14.35
C THR A 64 -5.59 -11.20 12.99
N ARG A 65 -4.87 -10.86 11.92
CA ARG A 65 -5.43 -10.60 10.58
C ARG A 65 -6.59 -9.60 10.60
N ASN A 66 -6.56 -8.65 11.55
CA ASN A 66 -7.59 -7.65 11.71
C ASN A 66 -7.57 -6.61 10.56
N ILE A 67 -8.64 -6.60 9.76
CA ILE A 67 -8.77 -5.75 8.57
C ILE A 67 -8.84 -4.26 8.94
N ASP A 68 -9.30 -3.92 10.14
CA ASP A 68 -9.38 -2.52 10.61
C ASP A 68 -8.01 -1.83 10.72
N LEU A 69 -6.91 -2.61 10.69
CA LEU A 69 -5.54 -2.07 10.70
C LEU A 69 -5.11 -1.52 9.34
N ILE A 70 -5.83 -1.88 8.28
CA ILE A 70 -5.49 -1.52 6.91
C ILE A 70 -6.15 -0.20 6.56
N ARG A 71 -5.36 0.71 5.98
CA ARG A 71 -5.85 2.02 5.53
C ARG A 71 -5.95 2.05 4.03
N LEU A 72 -7.05 2.60 3.53
CA LEU A 72 -7.26 2.83 2.11
C LEU A 72 -6.70 4.19 1.71
N PHE A 73 -5.86 4.22 0.68
CA PHE A 73 -5.30 5.44 0.11
C PHE A 73 -5.70 5.60 -1.35
N PRO A 74 -6.12 6.80 -1.78
CA PRO A 74 -6.21 7.11 -3.20
C PRO A 74 -4.80 7.21 -3.79
N GLY A 75 -4.57 6.61 -4.95
CA GLY A 75 -3.27 6.59 -5.62
C GLY A 75 -2.76 8.00 -5.96
N ASP A 76 -3.66 8.94 -6.17
CA ASP A 76 -3.37 10.37 -6.39
C ASP A 76 -2.72 11.06 -5.19
N ALA A 77 -2.89 10.52 -3.98
CA ALA A 77 -2.23 11.01 -2.78
C ALA A 77 -0.74 10.66 -2.72
N PHE A 78 -0.32 9.59 -3.42
CA PHE A 78 1.10 9.24 -3.52
C PHE A 78 1.83 10.23 -4.42
N ALA A 79 2.93 10.76 -3.89
CA ALA A 79 3.95 11.50 -4.63
C ALA A 79 5.01 10.53 -5.20
N LYS A 80 5.41 9.53 -4.40
CA LYS A 80 6.39 8.50 -4.79
C LYS A 80 6.21 7.24 -3.94
N ILE A 81 6.48 6.07 -4.53
CA ILE A 81 6.58 4.80 -3.81
C ILE A 81 7.96 4.21 -4.09
N THR A 82 8.68 3.81 -3.04
CA THR A 82 9.99 3.17 -3.17
C THR A 82 10.10 1.99 -2.23
N LYS A 83 10.82 0.95 -2.65
CA LYS A 83 11.28 -0.12 -1.75
C LYS A 83 12.21 0.49 -0.69
N LYS A 84 12.00 0.14 0.59
CA LYS A 84 12.91 0.52 1.67
C LYS A 84 14.22 -0.24 1.61
#